data_AF-A0A3M1Y2E8-F1
#
_entry.id   AF-A0A3M1Y2E8-F1
#
_cell.length_a   1.000
_cell.length_b   1.000
_cell.length_c   1.000
_cell.angle_alpha   90.00
_cell.angle_beta   90.00
_cell.angle_gamma   90.00
#
_symmetry.space_group_name_H-M   'P 1'
#
loop_
_entity.id
_entity.type
_entity.pdbx_description
1 polymer ?
#
loop_
_entity_poly.entity_id
_entity_poly.type
_entity_poly.pdbx_seq_one_letter_code
_entity_poly.pdbx_strand_id
1 'polypeptide(L)'
;MRQAKSSRGFTLLEVLIATVVLAISLSGLYVLLHSSIRTTDALLKEVALLEASNDLLYRAYRGRITSTEMGEFESLSGYEGIKYRIERRPIGIADIYEYQLRLKKDGKEVVYRYYK
;
A
#
# COMPACT_ATOMS: atom_id res chain seq x y z
N MET A 1 -37.56 -15.21 -58.90
CA MET A 1 -37.94 -15.87 -57.62
C MET A 1 -36.99 -15.36 -56.54
N ARG A 2 -37.46 -14.54 -55.59
CA ARG A 2 -36.67 -14.09 -54.44
C ARG A 2 -36.86 -15.11 -53.33
N GLN A 3 -35.80 -15.87 -53.00
CA GLN A 3 -35.81 -16.73 -51.82
C GLN A 3 -35.90 -15.84 -50.57
N ALA A 4 -36.98 -15.99 -49.81
CA ALA A 4 -37.12 -15.35 -48.52
C ALA A 4 -36.06 -15.94 -47.57
N LYS A 5 -35.09 -15.11 -47.18
CA LYS A 5 -34.07 -15.46 -46.20
C LYS A 5 -34.81 -15.59 -44.86
N SER A 6 -34.99 -16.83 -44.39
CA SER A 6 -35.55 -17.13 -43.07
C SER A 6 -34.73 -16.38 -42.01
N SER A 7 -35.32 -15.33 -41.43
CA SER A 7 -34.80 -14.67 -40.24
C SER A 7 -34.99 -15.64 -39.07
N ARG A 8 -34.00 -16.50 -38.82
CA ARG A 8 -33.99 -17.37 -37.64
C ARG A 8 -33.88 -16.46 -36.40
N GLY A 9 -34.98 -16.33 -35.66
CA GLY A 9 -35.00 -15.61 -34.39
C GLY A 9 -34.13 -16.31 -33.34
N PHE A 10 -33.62 -15.56 -32.38
CA PHE A 10 -32.88 -16.11 -31.24
C PHE A 10 -33.78 -17.04 -30.43
N THR A 11 -33.25 -18.21 -30.08
CA THR A 11 -33.92 -19.14 -29.18
C THR A 11 -33.77 -18.65 -27.73
N LEU A 12 -34.77 -18.92 -26.88
CA LEU A 12 -34.70 -18.66 -25.44
C LEU A 12 -33.46 -19.30 -24.80
N LEU A 13 -33.04 -20.45 -25.30
CA LEU A 13 -31.86 -21.18 -24.83
C LEU A 13 -30.56 -20.42 -25.15
N GLU A 14 -30.43 -19.83 -26.34
CA GLU A 14 -29.26 -19.03 -26.69
C GLU A 14 -29.13 -17.79 -25.80
N VAL A 15 -30.24 -17.14 -25.46
CA VAL A 15 -30.24 -15.99 -24.54
C VAL A 15 -29.85 -16.41 -23.13
N LEU A 16 -30.32 -17.58 -22.67
CA LEU A 16 -29.94 -18.13 -21.37
C LEU A 16 -28.44 -18.42 -21.31
N ILE A 17 -27.88 -19.06 -22.35
CA ILE A 17 -26.44 -19.35 -22.41
C ILE A 17 -25.63 -18.05 -22.45
N ALA A 18 -26.05 -17.07 -23.27
CA ALA A 18 -25.37 -15.79 -23.37
C ALA A 18 -25.35 -15.03 -22.04
N THR A 19 -26.45 -15.05 -21.29
CA THR A 19 -26.53 -14.39 -19.97
C THR A 19 -25.66 -15.09 -18.92
N VAL A 20 -25.60 -16.43 -18.93
CA VAL A 20 -24.70 -17.18 -18.03
C VAL A 20 -23.23 -16.87 -18.33
N VAL A 21 -22.83 -16.89 -19.61
CA VAL A 21 -21.46 -16.55 -20.02
C VAL A 21 -21.12 -15.11 -19.63
N LEU A 22 -22.04 -14.18 -19.84
CA LEU A 22 -21.87 -12.78 -19.45
C LEU A 22 -21.70 -12.63 -17.94
N ALA A 23 -22.52 -13.31 -17.14
CA ALA A 23 -22.44 -13.26 -15.67
C ALA A 23 -21.11 -13.78 -15.15
N ILE A 24 -20.61 -14.90 -15.68
CA ILE A 24 -19.30 -15.45 -15.32
C ILE A 24 -18.18 -14.47 -15.70
N SER A 25 -18.27 -13.89 -16.90
CA SER A 25 -17.27 -12.94 -17.39
C SER A 25 -17.21 -11.67 -16.52
N LEU A 26 -18.37 -11.12 -16.16
CA LEU A 26 -18.47 -9.95 -15.27
C LEU A 26 -17.97 -10.26 -13.86
N SER A 27 -18.26 -11.45 -13.33
CA SER A 27 -17.75 -11.88 -12.03
C SER A 27 -16.21 -11.96 -12.03
N GLY A 28 -15.62 -12.55 -13.08
CA GLY A 28 -14.17 -12.60 -13.23
C GLY A 28 -13.54 -11.21 -13.30
N LEU A 29 -14.11 -10.31 -14.11
CA LEU A 29 -13.66 -8.91 -14.21
C LEU A 29 -13.74 -8.19 -12.87
N TYR A 30 -14.83 -8.38 -12.12
CA TYR A 30 -15.01 -7.77 -10.80
C TYR A 30 -13.91 -8.21 -9.83
N VAL A 31 -13.61 -9.51 -9.76
CA VAL A 31 -12.57 -10.04 -8.88
C VAL A 31 -11.19 -9.47 -9.24
N LEU A 32 -10.86 -9.41 -10.53
CA LEU A 32 -9.58 -8.85 -11.00
C LEU A 32 -9.45 -7.37 -10.67
N LEU A 33 -10.50 -6.57 -10.92
CA LEU A 33 -10.51 -5.14 -10.60
C LEU A 33 -10.36 -4.91 -9.10
N HIS A 34 -11.13 -5.65 -8.29
CA HIS A 34 -11.09 -5.52 -6.83
C HIS A 34 -9.72 -5.88 -6.26
N SER A 35 -9.09 -6.94 -6.78
CA SER A 35 -7.73 -7.32 -6.42
C SER A 35 -6.72 -6.24 -6.83
N SER A 36 -6.87 -5.64 -8.00
CA SER A 36 -5.97 -4.61 -8.53
C SER A 36 -6.05 -3.32 -7.71
N ILE A 37 -7.26 -2.91 -7.32
CA ILE A 37 -7.47 -1.74 -6.45
C ILE A 37 -6.83 -1.98 -5.08
N ARG A 38 -7.10 -3.13 -4.44
CA ARG A 38 -6.50 -3.48 -3.14
C ARG A 38 -4.97 -3.51 -3.18
N THR A 39 -4.40 -4.03 -4.27
CA THR A 39 -2.95 -4.09 -4.46
C THR A 39 -2.37 -2.70 -4.64
N THR A 40 -3.01 -1.86 -5.46
CA THR A 40 -2.59 -0.47 -5.67
C THR A 40 -2.62 0.32 -4.36
N ASP A 41 -3.69 0.22 -3.57
CA ASP A 41 -3.79 0.88 -2.27
C ASP A 41 -2.69 0.41 -1.30
N ALA A 42 -2.41 -0.90 -1.29
CA ALA A 42 -1.35 -1.46 -0.45
C ALA A 42 0.04 -0.97 -0.85
N LEU A 43 0.30 -0.81 -2.15
CA LEU A 43 1.54 -0.28 -2.71
C LEU A 43 1.70 1.21 -2.44
N LEU A 44 0.64 2.01 -2.63
CA LEU A 44 0.68 3.45 -2.34
C LEU A 44 1.01 3.72 -0.87
N LYS A 45 0.45 2.93 0.06
CA LYS A 45 0.79 3.01 1.49
C LYS A 45 2.26 2.71 1.75
N GLU A 46 2.82 1.74 1.04
CA GLU A 46 4.21 1.32 1.18
C GLU A 46 5.18 2.35 0.61
N VAL A 47 4.89 2.89 -0.56
CA VAL A 47 5.64 4.00 -1.16
C VAL A 47 5.63 5.22 -0.23
N ALA A 48 4.46 5.59 0.30
CA ALA A 48 4.37 6.71 1.23
C ALA A 48 5.22 6.50 2.49
N LEU A 49 5.27 5.27 3.03
CA LEU A 49 6.14 4.92 4.14
C LEU A 49 7.62 5.01 3.76
N LEU A 50 8.01 4.53 2.58
CA LEU A 50 9.40 4.59 2.09
C LEU A 50 9.87 6.03 1.86
N GLU A 51 9.04 6.86 1.23
CA GLU A 51 9.34 8.28 1.00
C GLU A 51 9.51 9.03 2.32
N ALA A 52 8.56 8.85 3.25
CA ALA A 52 8.64 9.43 4.59
C ALA A 52 9.88 8.96 5.34
N SER A 53 10.22 7.67 5.24
CA SER A 53 11.40 7.11 5.89
C SER A 53 12.68 7.73 5.36
N ASN A 54 12.78 7.93 4.05
CA ASN A 54 13.95 8.53 3.43
C ASN A 54 14.13 9.99 3.85
N ASP A 55 13.07 10.79 3.84
CA ASP A 55 13.12 12.19 4.32
C ASP A 55 13.51 12.25 5.80
N LEU A 56 12.95 11.35 6.62
CA LEU A 56 13.22 11.32 8.05
C LEU A 56 14.65 10.86 8.37
N LEU A 57 15.16 9.83 7.68
CA LEU A 57 16.57 9.43 7.74
C LEU A 57 17.49 10.59 7.36
N TYR A 58 17.14 11.33 6.31
CA TYR A 58 17.92 12.50 5.88
C TYR A 58 17.96 13.60 6.95
N ARG A 59 16.82 13.91 7.57
CA ARG A 59 16.71 14.89 8.65
C ARG A 59 17.44 14.43 9.92
N ALA A 60 17.35 13.15 10.26
CA ALA A 60 18.06 12.55 11.40
C ALA A 60 19.59 12.59 11.19
N TYR A 61 20.06 12.27 9.98
CA TYR A 61 21.48 12.34 9.62
C TYR A 61 22.02 13.77 9.75
N ARG A 62 21.27 14.78 9.29
CA ARG A 62 21.61 16.20 9.44
C ARG A 62 21.46 16.76 10.87
N GLY A 63 21.07 15.94 11.84
CA GLY A 63 20.92 16.37 13.24
C GLY A 63 19.72 17.29 13.49
N ARG A 64 18.72 17.31 12.59
CA ARG A 64 17.50 18.11 12.74
C ARG A 64 16.40 17.42 13.53
N ILE A 65 16.56 16.13 13.82
CA ILE A 65 15.65 15.36 14.67
C ILE A 65 16.49 14.83 15.83
N THR A 66 16.29 15.40 17.01
CA THR A 66 16.77 14.87 18.28
C THR A 66 15.72 13.92 18.82
N SER A 67 16.13 12.72 19.23
CA SER A 67 15.25 11.64 19.68
C SER A 67 14.17 12.16 20.64
N THR A 68 12.92 11.93 20.28
CA THR A 68 11.81 12.09 21.24
C THR A 68 11.99 11.06 22.36
N GLU A 69 11.74 11.49 23.59
CA GLU A 69 11.76 10.62 24.76
C GLU A 69 10.95 9.35 24.53
N MET A 70 11.43 8.24 25.11
CA MET A 70 10.82 6.92 25.00
C MET A 70 9.31 6.96 25.22
N GLY A 71 8.53 6.71 24.18
CA GLY A 71 7.11 6.40 24.36
C GLY A 71 6.28 6.60 23.11
N GLU A 72 6.19 7.84 22.64
CA GLU A 72 5.11 8.23 21.73
C GLU A 72 5.53 8.28 20.27
N PHE A 73 4.55 7.97 19.42
CA PHE A 73 4.66 8.11 17.97
C PHE A 73 4.25 9.54 17.59
N GLU A 74 5.17 10.29 17.01
CA GLU A 74 4.91 11.66 16.53
C GLU A 74 4.38 11.64 15.10
N SER A 75 3.49 12.58 14.76
CA SER A 75 3.02 12.76 13.38
C SER A 75 4.11 13.41 12.53
N LEU A 76 4.40 12.83 11.37
CA LEU A 76 5.39 13.40 10.45
C LEU A 76 4.77 14.53 9.62
N SER A 77 5.26 15.75 9.82
CA SER A 77 4.80 16.91 9.05
C SER A 77 5.10 16.76 7.56
N GLY A 78 4.10 17.01 6.72
CA GLY A 78 4.15 16.79 5.26
C GLY A 78 3.67 15.42 4.80
N TYR A 79 3.40 14.49 5.73
CA TYR A 79 2.95 13.13 5.42
C TYR A 79 1.71 12.75 6.22
N GLU A 80 0.55 12.77 5.57
CA GLU A 80 -0.72 12.48 6.22
C GLU A 80 -0.81 11.02 6.71
N GLY A 81 -1.19 10.87 7.98
CA GLY A 81 -1.39 9.57 8.63
C GLY A 81 -0.10 8.81 8.96
N ILE A 82 1.08 9.36 8.68
CA ILE A 82 2.36 8.75 9.03
C ILE A 82 2.77 9.20 10.43
N LYS A 83 3.02 8.23 11.29
CA LYS A 83 3.60 8.47 12.61
C LYS A 83 4.98 7.83 12.70
N TYR A 84 5.90 8.44 13.44
CA TYR A 84 7.25 7.94 13.60
C TYR A 84 7.72 7.97 15.07
N ARG A 85 8.74 7.16 15.36
CA ARG A 85 9.42 7.12 16.65
C ARG A 85 10.89 6.79 16.43
N ILE A 86 11.79 7.51 17.08
CA ILE A 86 13.23 7.23 17.05
C ILE A 86 13.66 6.81 18.45
N GLU A 87 14.18 5.60 18.57
CA GLU A 87 14.81 5.12 19.81
C GLU A 87 16.33 5.15 19.66
N ARG A 88 17.02 5.54 20.73
CA ARG A 88 18.48 5.46 20.82
C ARG A 88 18.85 4.44 21.88
N ARG A 89 19.74 3.51 21.56
CA ARG A 89 20.23 2.46 22.46
C ARG A 89 21.76 2.38 22.41
N PRO A 90 22.47 2.42 23.55
CA PRO A 90 23.90 2.17 23.57
C PRO A 90 24.18 0.69 23.24
N ILE A 91 25.17 0.41 22.40
CA ILE A 91 25.53 -0.98 22.02
C ILE A 91 26.73 -1.55 22.79
N GLY A 92 27.16 -0.87 23.86
CA GLY A 92 28.28 -1.31 24.70
C GLY A 92 29.68 -1.00 24.11
N ILE A 93 29.76 -0.31 22.98
CA ILE A 93 31.00 0.25 22.42
C ILE A 93 31.00 1.75 22.71
N ALA A 94 32.14 2.27 23.20
CA ALA A 94 32.28 3.70 23.51
C ALA A 94 31.95 4.54 22.26
N ASP A 95 31.10 5.55 22.44
CA ASP A 95 30.68 6.51 21.43
C ASP A 95 29.92 5.95 20.21
N ILE A 96 29.41 4.71 20.28
CA ILE A 96 28.51 4.16 19.24
C ILE A 96 27.12 3.89 19.82
N TYR A 97 26.10 4.41 19.15
CA TYR A 97 24.70 4.22 19.49
C TYR A 97 23.93 3.58 18.32
N GLU A 98 23.07 2.62 18.63
CA GLU A 98 22.06 2.12 17.70
C GLU A 98 20.85 3.06 17.75
N TYR A 99 20.43 3.52 16.58
CA TYR A 99 19.20 4.27 16.39
C TYR A 99 18.19 3.39 15.69
N GLN A 100 17.00 3.25 16.27
CA GLN A 100 15.89 2.52 15.69
C GLN A 100 14.77 3.50 15.32
N LEU A 101 14.60 3.71 14.02
CA LEU A 101 13.53 4.52 13.45
C LEU A 101 12.35 3.61 13.09
N ARG A 102 11.19 3.84 13.70
CA ARG A 102 9.94 3.14 13.42
C ARG A 102 8.96 4.11 12.78
N LEU A 103 8.36 3.75 11.65
CA LEU A 103 7.27 4.50 11.02
C LEU A 103 6.04 3.61 10.92
N LYS A 104 4.86 4.19 11.14
CA LYS A 104 3.59 3.49 11.12
C LYS A 104 2.55 4.26 10.31
N LYS A 105 1.83 3.56 9.43
CA LYS A 105 0.65 4.05 8.70
C LYS A 105 -0.35 2.92 8.50
N ASP A 106 -1.60 3.14 8.91
CA ASP A 106 -2.73 2.20 8.68
C ASP A 106 -2.43 0.73 9.04
N GLY A 107 -1.71 0.50 10.14
CA GLY A 107 -1.36 -0.86 10.59
C GLY A 107 -0.12 -1.48 9.93
N LYS A 108 0.47 -0.87 8.89
CA LYS A 108 1.81 -1.20 8.40
C LYS A 108 2.88 -0.48 9.22
N GLU A 109 3.97 -1.15 9.54
CA GLU A 109 5.13 -0.60 10.24
C GLU A 109 6.41 -0.88 9.45
N VAL A 110 7.28 0.12 9.34
CA VAL A 110 8.64 -0.02 8.79
C VAL A 110 9.64 0.35 9.87
N VAL A 111 10.69 -0.46 10.01
CA VAL A 111 11.72 -0.29 11.03
C VAL A 111 13.08 -0.21 10.37
N TYR A 112 13.78 0.89 10.58
CA TYR A 112 15.17 1.07 10.19
C TYR A 112 16.07 1.07 11.41
N ARG A 113 17.22 0.43 11.28
CA ARG A 113 18.29 0.47 12.27
C ARG A 113 19.53 1.05 11.63
N TYR A 114 20.13 2.03 12.27
CA TYR A 114 21.39 2.63 11.84
C TYR A 114 22.27 2.93 13.04
N TYR A 115 23.57 3.04 12.82
CA TYR A 115 24.56 3.25 13.86
C TYR A 115 25.22 4.60 13.66
N LYS A 116 25.35 5.36 14.75
CA LYS A 116 26.01 6.67 14.77
C LYS A 116 26.74 6.87 16.08
#